data_AF-A0A453FFR4-F1
#
_entry.id   AF-A0A453FFR4-F1
#
_cell.length_a   1.000
_cell.length_b   1.000
_cell.length_c   1.000
_cell.angle_alpha   90.00
_cell.angle_beta   90.00
_cell.angle_gamma   90.00
#
_symmetry.space_group_name_H-M   'P 1'
#
loop_
_entity.id
_entity.type
_entity.pdbx_description
1 polymer ?
#
loop_
_entity_poly.entity_id
_entity_poly.type
_entity_poly.pdbx_seq_one_letter_code
_entity_poly.pdbx_strand_id
1 'polypeptide(L)'
;MYNVNDVFGIQNGYKGFYSSNYLPMTPKSVNDIHKRGGTVLGSSRGGHDTHKIVDNIQDRGINQVYIIGGDGTQKGAYEIFKEIRRRGLKVAVAGIPKTIDNDIAVIDKSFGFDTAVEEAQRAIDAAHVEASSAENGIGLVKLMGRYSGFIAMYATLASRDVDCCLIPESPFYLEGEGGLFEYIERRLKENNHMVIVVAEGAGQDLIAKSIPVADQLDASGNKLLLDVGLWLTHKIKDHCKSKKMEMTIKYIDPTYMIRAIPSNASDNVYCTLLAHSAIHGAMAGYSFTVGMVNGRHAYIPFHRVTSTRNKVKITDRMWARLLSSTNQPSFLSKEDIMEAREAERLANRLPVPASSSEHTKKHSASVLSNASGDVQGAPTLTLSQLQQPAAAITVPAPPSSATAGTASVTVIDSDDDCDATGPPEGTPERETRTWQEAEETDRTRDERPKQPETPERMAPPPGNALHARADEAAAQAAQDVDAF
;
A
#
# COMPACT_ATOMS: atom_id res chain seq x y z
N MET A 1 -22.24 -18.24 8.23
CA MET A 1 -23.07 -18.06 7.01
C MET A 1 -23.08 -19.32 6.17
N TYR A 2 -21.94 -19.78 5.67
CA TYR A 2 -21.87 -20.93 4.76
C TYR A 2 -21.63 -22.29 5.43
N ASN A 3 -21.40 -22.29 6.76
CA ASN A 3 -21.15 -23.50 7.56
C ASN A 3 -20.11 -24.43 6.94
N VAL A 4 -19.00 -23.84 6.47
CA VAL A 4 -17.83 -24.59 6.00
C VAL A 4 -17.26 -25.42 7.15
N ASN A 5 -16.64 -26.56 6.84
CA ASN A 5 -16.15 -27.48 7.85
C ASN A 5 -14.89 -26.91 8.52
N ASP A 6 -13.94 -26.47 7.70
CA ASP A 6 -12.62 -26.08 8.15
C ASP A 6 -12.15 -24.79 7.48
N VAL A 7 -11.45 -23.95 8.25
CA VAL A 7 -10.74 -22.77 7.75
C VAL A 7 -9.33 -22.81 8.29
N PHE A 8 -8.35 -22.65 7.41
CA PHE A 8 -6.93 -22.68 7.72
C PHE A 8 -6.25 -21.40 7.26
N GLY A 9 -5.29 -20.93 8.05
CA GLY A 9 -4.37 -19.87 7.68
C GLY A 9 -3.00 -20.46 7.33
N ILE A 10 -2.49 -20.15 6.15
CA ILE A 10 -1.12 -20.52 5.75
C ILE A 10 -0.16 -19.49 6.30
N GLN A 11 0.83 -19.96 7.06
CA GLN A 11 1.76 -19.06 7.73
C GLN A 11 2.87 -18.59 6.81
N ASN A 12 3.31 -17.34 6.96
CA ASN A 12 4.46 -16.77 6.26
C ASN A 12 4.30 -16.78 4.72
N GLY A 13 3.14 -16.40 4.20
CA GLY A 13 2.88 -16.31 2.76
C GLY A 13 3.02 -17.63 2.01
N TYR A 14 3.48 -17.59 0.75
CA TYR A 14 3.61 -18.79 -0.08
C TYR A 14 4.55 -19.86 0.49
N LYS A 15 5.56 -19.47 1.29
CA LYS A 15 6.47 -20.44 1.94
C LYS A 15 5.73 -21.41 2.86
N GLY A 16 4.61 -20.99 3.44
CA GLY A 16 3.78 -21.85 4.28
C GLY A 16 3.14 -23.03 3.56
N PHE A 17 3.11 -23.06 2.23
CA PHE A 17 2.70 -24.25 1.49
C PHE A 17 3.80 -25.31 1.41
N TYR A 18 5.07 -24.91 1.55
CA TYR A 18 6.22 -25.83 1.43
C TYR A 18 6.49 -26.55 2.75
N SER A 19 6.22 -25.88 3.87
CA SER A 19 6.21 -26.46 5.20
C SER A 19 4.79 -26.93 5.54
N SER A 20 4.61 -27.99 6.33
CA SER A 20 3.26 -28.42 6.75
C SER A 20 2.57 -27.50 7.77
N ASN A 21 2.87 -26.19 7.72
CA ASN A 21 2.51 -25.19 8.70
C ASN A 21 1.23 -24.46 8.27
N TYR A 22 0.10 -24.86 8.88
CA TYR A 22 -1.16 -24.15 8.75
C TYR A 22 -1.84 -24.05 10.12
N LEU A 23 -2.54 -22.95 10.34
CA LEU A 23 -3.20 -22.62 11.59
C LEU A 23 -4.71 -22.77 11.44
N PRO A 24 -5.39 -23.59 12.27
CA PRO A 24 -6.85 -23.61 12.30
C PRO A 24 -7.43 -22.25 12.69
N MET A 25 -8.32 -21.72 11.86
CA MET A 25 -8.97 -20.42 12.06
C MET A 25 -10.40 -20.65 12.58
N THR A 26 -10.61 -20.34 13.85
CA THR A 26 -11.90 -20.47 14.54
C THR A 26 -12.42 -19.09 14.92
N PRO A 27 -13.74 -18.92 15.18
CA PRO A 27 -14.27 -17.64 15.67
C PRO A 27 -13.50 -17.09 16.87
N LYS A 28 -13.05 -17.97 17.78
CA LYS A 28 -12.23 -17.60 18.93
C LYS A 28 -10.84 -17.11 18.54
N SER A 29 -10.17 -17.76 17.58
CA SER A 29 -8.81 -17.34 17.17
C SER A 29 -8.80 -16.04 16.37
N VAL A 30 -9.91 -15.67 15.72
CA VAL A 30 -10.01 -14.45 14.90
C VAL A 30 -10.72 -13.28 15.56
N ASN A 31 -11.29 -13.46 16.76
CA ASN A 31 -12.20 -12.48 17.39
C ASN A 31 -11.67 -11.05 17.45
N ASP A 32 -10.39 -10.87 17.80
CA ASP A 32 -9.81 -9.55 18.07
C ASP A 32 -8.65 -9.19 17.12
N ILE A 33 -8.46 -9.95 16.03
CA ILE A 33 -7.32 -9.74 15.14
C ILE A 33 -7.41 -8.39 14.40
N HIS A 34 -8.62 -7.92 14.12
CA HIS A 34 -8.90 -6.63 13.48
C HIS A 34 -8.51 -5.41 14.33
N LYS A 35 -8.26 -5.60 15.64
CA LYS A 35 -7.84 -4.52 16.55
C LYS A 35 -6.32 -4.28 16.52
N ARG A 36 -5.59 -5.10 15.77
CA ARG A 36 -4.12 -5.07 15.67
C ARG A 36 -3.74 -4.82 14.23
N GLY A 37 -2.65 -4.08 14.01
CA GLY A 37 -2.01 -4.03 12.70
C GLY A 37 -1.17 -5.27 12.42
N GLY A 38 -0.62 -5.35 11.21
CA GLY A 38 0.10 -6.51 10.72
C GLY A 38 -0.81 -7.72 10.49
N THR A 39 -0.21 -8.92 10.41
CA THR A 39 -0.92 -10.16 10.10
C THR A 39 -0.59 -11.28 11.10
N VAL A 40 -1.64 -11.95 11.58
CA VAL A 40 -1.49 -13.09 12.51
C VAL A 40 -0.91 -14.34 11.86
N LEU A 41 -0.96 -14.41 10.53
CA LEU A 41 -0.42 -15.52 9.76
C LEU A 41 1.11 -15.38 9.58
N GLY A 42 1.67 -14.21 9.85
CA GLY A 42 2.99 -13.87 9.37
C GLY A 42 3.00 -13.77 7.83
N SER A 43 4.02 -13.09 7.32
CA SER A 43 4.16 -12.84 5.89
C SER A 43 5.58 -13.14 5.47
N SER A 44 5.79 -13.38 4.17
CA SER A 44 7.14 -13.51 3.64
C SER A 44 7.24 -12.96 2.23
N ARG A 45 8.47 -12.58 1.90
CA ARG A 45 8.91 -12.26 0.54
C ARG A 45 9.53 -13.48 -0.13
N GLY A 46 9.53 -13.47 -1.45
CA GLY A 46 10.15 -14.49 -2.29
C GLY A 46 9.19 -15.12 -3.28
N GLY A 47 9.77 -15.75 -4.30
CA GLY A 47 9.02 -16.40 -5.38
C GLY A 47 8.06 -17.50 -4.91
N HIS A 48 7.06 -17.76 -5.74
CA HIS A 48 6.12 -18.86 -5.57
C HIS A 48 6.57 -20.06 -6.41
N ASP A 49 6.40 -21.26 -5.86
CA ASP A 49 6.56 -22.54 -6.55
C ASP A 49 5.15 -23.09 -6.79
N THR A 50 4.62 -22.79 -7.98
CA THR A 50 3.23 -23.11 -8.34
C THR A 50 2.92 -24.58 -8.17
N HIS A 51 3.85 -25.47 -8.52
CA HIS A 51 3.62 -26.91 -8.43
C HIS A 51 3.51 -27.35 -6.97
N LYS A 52 4.45 -26.95 -6.11
CA LYS A 52 4.37 -27.28 -4.67
C LYS A 52 3.09 -26.74 -4.01
N ILE A 53 2.68 -25.52 -4.38
CA ILE A 53 1.46 -24.93 -3.85
C ILE A 53 0.23 -25.74 -4.28
N VAL A 54 0.12 -26.08 -5.56
CA VAL A 54 -1.03 -26.82 -6.08
C VAL A 54 -1.03 -28.29 -5.62
N ASP A 55 0.14 -28.91 -5.47
CA ASP A 55 0.28 -30.23 -4.86
C ASP A 55 -0.27 -30.21 -3.42
N ASN A 56 0.13 -29.22 -2.62
CA ASN A 56 -0.35 -29.09 -1.24
C ASN A 56 -1.86 -28.81 -1.16
N ILE A 57 -2.39 -27.97 -2.06
CA ILE A 57 -3.85 -27.73 -2.19
C ILE A 57 -4.58 -29.05 -2.46
N GLN A 58 -4.06 -29.85 -3.38
CA GLN A 58 -4.65 -31.13 -3.77
C GLN A 58 -4.57 -32.17 -2.65
N ASP A 59 -3.39 -32.35 -2.06
CA ASP A 59 -3.12 -33.35 -1.01
C ASP A 59 -3.98 -33.11 0.24
N ARG A 60 -4.31 -31.85 0.52
CA ARG A 60 -5.14 -31.45 1.67
C ARG A 60 -6.61 -31.33 1.34
N GLY A 61 -7.00 -31.57 0.08
CA GLY A 61 -8.38 -31.43 -0.38
C GLY A 61 -8.93 -30.01 -0.21
N ILE A 62 -8.08 -28.98 -0.30
CA ILE A 62 -8.48 -27.57 -0.21
C ILE A 62 -9.31 -27.21 -1.44
N ASN A 63 -10.51 -26.67 -1.23
CA ASN A 63 -11.41 -26.32 -2.33
C ASN A 63 -11.57 -24.82 -2.55
N GLN A 64 -11.06 -23.98 -1.65
CA GLN A 64 -11.03 -22.53 -1.80
C GLN A 64 -9.73 -21.95 -1.24
N VAL A 65 -9.10 -21.09 -2.03
CA VAL A 65 -7.85 -20.42 -1.66
C VAL A 65 -8.03 -18.90 -1.81
N TYR A 66 -7.80 -18.18 -0.73
CA TYR A 66 -7.87 -16.72 -0.64
C TYR A 66 -6.44 -16.18 -0.51
N ILE A 67 -5.99 -15.43 -1.52
CA ILE A 67 -4.61 -14.98 -1.65
C ILE A 67 -4.57 -13.45 -1.49
N ILE A 68 -4.06 -13.00 -0.34
CA ILE A 68 -3.92 -11.60 0.03
C ILE A 68 -2.47 -11.17 -0.22
N GLY A 69 -2.27 -10.12 -1.01
CA GLY A 69 -0.92 -9.61 -1.28
C GLY A 69 -0.86 -8.67 -2.48
N GLY A 70 0.32 -8.10 -2.72
CA GLY A 70 0.59 -7.11 -3.76
C GLY A 70 0.72 -7.72 -5.17
N ASP A 71 1.30 -6.95 -6.09
CA ASP A 71 1.42 -7.33 -7.51
C ASP A 71 2.14 -8.67 -7.72
N GLY A 72 3.23 -8.93 -6.98
CA GLY A 72 3.97 -10.20 -7.06
C GLY A 72 3.11 -11.37 -6.62
N THR A 73 2.35 -11.17 -5.55
CA THR A 73 1.40 -12.16 -5.03
C THR A 73 0.23 -12.39 -5.99
N GLN A 74 -0.36 -11.36 -6.57
CA GLN A 74 -1.47 -11.52 -7.52
C GLN A 74 -1.03 -12.20 -8.83
N LYS A 75 0.23 -12.00 -9.26
CA LYS A 75 0.84 -12.79 -10.34
C LYS A 75 0.92 -14.28 -9.97
N GLY A 76 1.36 -14.59 -8.74
CA GLY A 76 1.33 -15.95 -8.21
C GLY A 76 -0.08 -16.56 -8.18
N ALA A 77 -1.08 -15.80 -7.77
CA ALA A 77 -2.48 -16.23 -7.79
C ALA A 77 -2.95 -16.63 -9.19
N TYR A 78 -2.53 -15.89 -10.22
CA TYR A 78 -2.85 -16.22 -11.61
C TYR A 78 -2.19 -17.51 -12.08
N GLU A 79 -0.92 -17.74 -11.73
CA GLU A 79 -0.22 -18.99 -12.04
C GLU A 79 -0.86 -20.20 -11.35
N ILE A 80 -1.21 -20.05 -10.07
CA ILE A 80 -1.92 -21.08 -9.29
C ILE A 80 -3.26 -21.41 -9.94
N PHE A 81 -4.04 -20.40 -10.33
CA PHE A 81 -5.30 -20.59 -11.04
C PHE A 81 -5.13 -21.36 -12.36
N LYS A 82 -4.13 -20.99 -13.18
CA LYS A 82 -3.85 -21.69 -14.44
C LYS A 82 -3.50 -23.17 -14.21
N GLU A 83 -2.67 -23.44 -13.20
CA GLU A 83 -2.25 -24.81 -12.88
C GLU A 83 -3.41 -25.66 -12.32
N ILE A 84 -4.25 -25.10 -11.44
CA ILE A 84 -5.49 -25.74 -10.96
C ILE A 84 -6.40 -26.11 -12.14
N ARG A 85 -6.58 -25.19 -13.08
CA ARG A 85 -7.38 -25.44 -14.29
C ARG A 85 -6.77 -26.51 -15.19
N ARG A 86 -5.44 -26.49 -15.38
CA ARG A 86 -4.72 -27.48 -16.17
C ARG A 86 -4.88 -28.89 -15.59
N ARG A 87 -4.88 -29.03 -14.27
CA ARG A 87 -5.09 -30.29 -13.55
C ARG A 87 -6.56 -30.69 -13.39
N GLY A 88 -7.51 -29.83 -13.75
CA GLY A 88 -8.94 -30.09 -13.58
C GLY A 88 -9.41 -30.17 -12.13
N LEU A 89 -8.69 -29.52 -11.20
CA LEU A 89 -9.03 -29.53 -9.78
C LEU A 89 -10.24 -28.63 -9.51
N LYS A 90 -11.11 -29.05 -8.59
CA LYS A 90 -12.31 -28.31 -8.18
C LYS A 90 -12.00 -27.32 -7.07
N VAL A 91 -11.16 -26.33 -7.39
CA VAL A 91 -10.67 -25.33 -6.43
C VAL A 91 -10.96 -23.93 -6.94
N ALA A 92 -11.60 -23.10 -6.11
CA ALA A 92 -11.78 -21.68 -6.39
C ALA A 92 -10.58 -20.87 -5.86
N VAL A 93 -10.08 -19.94 -6.67
CA VAL A 93 -8.99 -19.02 -6.29
C VAL A 93 -9.54 -17.60 -6.23
N ALA A 94 -9.41 -16.94 -5.08
CA ALA A 94 -9.78 -15.55 -4.88
C ALA A 94 -8.53 -14.73 -4.56
N GLY A 95 -8.18 -13.78 -5.43
CA GLY A 95 -7.14 -12.79 -5.18
C GLY A 95 -7.70 -11.57 -4.46
N ILE A 96 -7.05 -11.13 -3.39
CA ILE A 96 -7.36 -9.90 -2.65
C ILE A 96 -6.13 -8.99 -2.74
N PRO A 97 -6.15 -7.97 -3.61
CA PRO A 97 -4.98 -7.16 -3.88
C PRO A 97 -4.69 -6.24 -2.69
N LYS A 98 -3.49 -6.41 -2.10
CA LYS A 98 -3.00 -5.65 -0.95
C LYS A 98 -1.87 -4.73 -1.40
N THR A 99 -2.08 -3.43 -1.28
CA THR A 99 -1.04 -2.40 -1.42
C THR A 99 -1.54 -1.17 -0.67
N ILE A 100 -0.65 -0.47 0.03
CA ILE A 100 -1.00 0.83 0.58
C ILE A 100 -0.71 1.97 -0.41
N ASP A 101 0.03 1.71 -1.48
CA ASP A 101 0.38 2.73 -2.48
C ASP A 101 -0.79 3.09 -3.41
N ASN A 102 -1.90 2.35 -3.34
CA ASN A 102 -3.08 2.50 -4.21
C ASN A 102 -2.78 2.44 -5.72
N ASP A 103 -1.88 1.53 -6.10
CA ASP A 103 -1.30 1.44 -7.44
C ASP A 103 -1.85 0.27 -8.27
N ILE A 104 -2.90 -0.40 -7.80
CA ILE A 104 -3.53 -1.52 -8.51
C ILE A 104 -4.44 -1.00 -9.62
N ALA A 105 -4.22 -1.46 -10.86
CA ALA A 105 -5.07 -1.09 -11.98
C ALA A 105 -6.52 -1.56 -11.79
N VAL A 106 -7.45 -0.84 -12.45
CA VAL A 106 -8.90 -1.12 -12.49
C VAL A 106 -9.62 -0.82 -11.17
N ILE A 107 -8.99 -0.99 -10.01
CA ILE A 107 -9.63 -0.71 -8.73
C ILE A 107 -9.55 0.78 -8.37
N ASP A 108 -10.60 1.29 -7.74
CA ASP A 108 -10.69 2.69 -7.31
C ASP A 108 -9.76 2.98 -6.12
N LYS A 109 -9.69 2.01 -5.19
CA LYS A 109 -8.95 2.12 -3.94
C LYS A 109 -8.53 0.75 -3.39
N SER A 110 -7.28 0.60 -2.95
CA SER A 110 -6.82 -0.55 -2.17
C SER A 110 -7.04 -0.34 -0.66
N PHE A 111 -7.21 -1.43 0.10
CA PHE A 111 -7.42 -1.32 1.54
C PHE A 111 -6.12 -0.94 2.26
N GLY A 112 -6.26 -0.15 3.32
CA GLY A 112 -5.14 0.40 4.08
C GLY A 112 -4.62 1.74 3.54
N PHE A 113 -5.07 2.18 2.36
CA PHE A 113 -4.68 3.47 1.78
C PHE A 113 -5.16 4.66 2.62
N ASP A 114 -6.42 4.67 3.06
CA ASP A 114 -6.95 5.80 3.85
C ASP A 114 -6.22 5.90 5.19
N THR A 115 -5.99 4.75 5.84
CA THR A 115 -5.21 4.66 7.07
C THR A 115 -3.79 5.16 6.85
N ALA A 116 -3.14 4.78 5.74
CA ALA A 116 -1.79 5.22 5.43
C ALA A 116 -1.70 6.74 5.22
N VAL A 117 -2.70 7.34 4.57
CA VAL A 117 -2.79 8.80 4.38
C VAL A 117 -2.98 9.51 5.73
N GLU A 118 -3.83 8.98 6.61
CA GLU A 118 -4.05 9.52 7.95
C GLU A 118 -2.75 9.50 8.79
N GLU A 119 -2.00 8.41 8.76
CA GLU A 119 -0.70 8.32 9.46
C GLU A 119 0.37 9.22 8.86
N ALA A 120 0.44 9.28 7.53
CA ALA A 120 1.34 10.18 6.83
C ALA A 120 1.08 11.64 7.22
N GLN A 121 -0.19 12.03 7.35
CA GLN A 121 -0.56 13.37 7.84
C GLN A 121 -0.02 13.62 9.25
N ARG A 122 -0.16 12.67 10.19
CA ARG A 122 0.39 12.84 11.55
C ARG A 122 1.89 13.09 11.56
N ALA A 123 2.63 12.42 10.68
CA ALA A 123 4.07 12.65 10.53
C ALA A 123 4.40 14.03 9.92
N ILE A 124 3.59 14.48 8.95
CA ILE A 124 3.71 15.82 8.36
C ILE A 124 3.45 16.90 9.41
N ASP A 125 2.40 16.75 10.22
CA ASP A 125 2.04 17.73 11.24
C ASP A 125 3.18 17.86 12.28
N ALA A 126 3.80 16.74 12.67
CA ALA A 126 4.99 16.76 13.53
C ALA A 126 6.19 17.47 12.87
N ALA A 127 6.43 17.21 11.57
CA ALA A 127 7.48 17.89 10.81
C ALA A 127 7.24 19.39 10.69
N HIS A 128 5.97 19.82 10.53
CA HIS A 128 5.59 21.22 10.48
C HIS A 128 5.87 21.93 11.80
N VAL A 129 5.48 21.33 12.93
CA VAL A 129 5.78 21.87 14.27
C VAL A 129 7.29 22.03 14.47
N GLU A 130 8.08 21.01 14.14
CA GLU A 130 9.54 21.07 14.23
C GLU A 130 10.15 22.14 13.31
N ALA A 131 9.68 22.25 12.06
CA ALA A 131 10.17 23.23 11.09
C ALA A 131 9.87 24.66 11.54
N SER A 132 8.63 24.92 11.97
CA SER A 132 8.17 26.24 12.43
C SER A 132 8.84 26.70 13.75
N SER A 133 9.35 25.76 14.54
CA SER A 133 9.99 26.03 15.83
C SER A 133 11.49 26.34 15.72
N ALA A 134 12.08 26.26 14.54
CA ALA A 134 13.49 26.52 14.29
C ALA A 134 13.68 27.64 13.26
N GLU A 135 14.72 28.46 13.43
CA GLU A 135 15.10 29.45 12.41
C GLU A 135 15.56 28.74 11.12
N ASN A 136 14.98 29.14 9.99
CA ASN A 136 15.15 28.49 8.70
C ASN A 136 14.95 26.97 8.80
N GLY A 137 13.91 26.55 9.52
CA GLY A 137 13.64 25.14 9.80
C GLY A 137 13.06 24.40 8.59
N ILE A 138 13.58 23.22 8.28
CA ILE A 138 13.06 22.33 7.25
C ILE A 138 12.58 21.03 7.90
N GLY A 139 11.31 20.70 7.72
CA GLY A 139 10.76 19.39 8.01
C GLY A 139 10.73 18.55 6.75
N LEU A 140 11.53 17.48 6.67
CA LEU A 140 11.55 16.55 5.55
C LEU A 140 10.91 15.23 5.96
N VAL A 141 9.81 14.85 5.29
CA VAL A 141 9.08 13.61 5.56
C VAL A 141 9.19 12.68 4.35
N LYS A 142 9.81 11.51 4.54
CA LYS A 142 9.76 10.42 3.55
C LYS A 142 8.48 9.64 3.72
N LEU A 143 7.73 9.41 2.63
CA LEU A 143 6.53 8.58 2.63
C LEU A 143 6.69 7.39 1.69
N MET A 144 5.84 6.38 1.89
CA MET A 144 5.73 5.24 0.98
C MET A 144 5.20 5.70 -0.38
N GLY A 145 5.55 4.95 -1.42
CA GLY A 145 5.26 5.30 -2.81
C GLY A 145 6.41 4.93 -3.73
N ARG A 146 6.62 3.62 -3.91
CA ARG A 146 7.77 3.08 -4.65
C ARG A 146 7.74 3.44 -6.14
N TYR A 147 6.56 3.29 -6.73
CA TYR A 147 6.33 3.55 -8.15
C TYR A 147 5.26 4.61 -8.40
N SER A 148 4.50 4.97 -7.36
CA SER A 148 3.43 5.95 -7.43
C SER A 148 3.31 6.79 -6.16
N GLY A 149 3.14 8.09 -6.32
CA GLY A 149 3.08 9.04 -5.21
C GLY A 149 1.69 9.32 -4.63
N PHE A 150 0.75 8.36 -4.65
CA PHE A 150 -0.62 8.63 -4.18
C PHE A 150 -0.68 8.99 -2.70
N ILE A 151 0.03 8.27 -1.81
CA ILE A 151 0.07 8.60 -0.37
C ILE A 151 0.62 10.02 -0.19
N ALA A 152 1.76 10.33 -0.81
CA ALA A 152 2.37 11.66 -0.74
C ALA A 152 1.45 12.77 -1.23
N MET A 153 0.76 12.58 -2.37
CA MET A 153 -0.18 13.54 -2.92
C MET A 153 -1.39 13.75 -2.00
N TYR A 154 -2.02 12.67 -1.52
CA TYR A 154 -3.21 12.76 -0.68
C TYR A 154 -2.89 13.30 0.71
N ALA A 155 -1.79 12.87 1.34
CA ALA A 155 -1.35 13.38 2.64
C ALA A 155 -1.00 14.87 2.58
N THR A 156 -0.35 15.31 1.49
CA THR A 156 -0.09 16.74 1.23
C THR A 156 -1.38 17.56 1.14
N LEU A 157 -2.36 17.09 0.38
CA LEU A 157 -3.66 17.75 0.23
C LEU A 157 -4.47 17.76 1.53
N ALA A 158 -4.33 16.73 2.36
CA ALA A 158 -5.00 16.60 3.64
C ALA A 158 -4.40 17.53 4.72
N SER A 159 -3.07 17.57 4.84
CA SER A 159 -2.36 18.39 5.82
C SER A 159 -2.45 19.89 5.52
N ARG A 160 -2.26 20.29 4.26
CA ARG A 160 -2.16 21.70 3.81
C ARG A 160 -0.96 22.50 4.35
N ASP A 161 -0.12 21.91 5.20
CA ASP A 161 1.08 22.54 5.74
C ASP A 161 2.35 22.23 4.94
N VAL A 162 2.22 21.49 3.83
CA VAL A 162 3.33 21.08 2.96
C VAL A 162 3.63 22.15 1.92
N ASP A 163 4.89 22.55 1.81
CA ASP A 163 5.38 23.51 0.81
C ASP A 163 5.86 22.86 -0.48
N CYS A 164 6.32 21.60 -0.40
CA CYS A 164 6.86 20.88 -1.53
C CYS A 164 6.53 19.39 -1.43
N CYS A 165 5.88 18.83 -2.44
CA CYS A 165 5.61 17.41 -2.61
C CYS A 165 6.37 16.86 -3.81
N LEU A 166 7.22 15.87 -3.59
CA LEU A 166 8.04 15.19 -4.59
C LEU A 166 7.57 13.75 -4.74
N ILE A 167 7.20 13.36 -5.97
CA ILE A 167 6.64 12.04 -6.29
C ILE A 167 7.40 11.39 -7.46
N PRO A 168 7.36 10.05 -7.62
CA PRO A 168 8.05 9.35 -8.70
C PRO A 168 7.60 9.79 -10.11
N GLU A 169 6.35 10.24 -10.24
CA GLU A 169 5.78 10.65 -11.52
C GLU A 169 6.12 12.08 -11.95
N SER A 170 6.67 12.91 -11.05
CA SER A 170 7.03 14.30 -11.34
C SER A 170 8.54 14.46 -11.21
N PRO A 171 9.29 14.36 -12.33
CA PRO A 171 10.71 14.67 -12.36
C PRO A 171 11.01 16.06 -11.77
N PHE A 172 12.20 16.18 -11.18
CA PHE A 172 12.72 17.42 -10.65
C PHE A 172 14.24 17.45 -10.79
N TYR A 173 14.82 18.64 -10.68
CA TYR A 173 16.26 18.85 -10.64
C TYR A 173 16.62 19.76 -9.47
N LEU A 174 17.85 19.62 -8.97
CA LEU A 174 18.28 20.28 -7.75
C LEU A 174 18.73 21.73 -7.99
N GLU A 175 19.62 21.92 -8.97
CA GLU A 175 20.34 23.18 -9.22
C GLU A 175 19.91 23.85 -10.53
N GLY A 176 19.99 25.18 -10.59
CA GLY A 176 19.62 25.97 -11.76
C GLY A 176 18.33 26.75 -11.58
N GLU A 177 18.02 27.62 -12.55
CA GLU A 177 16.81 28.46 -12.54
C GLU A 177 15.55 27.59 -12.55
N GLY A 178 14.72 27.72 -11.51
CA GLY A 178 13.51 26.91 -11.32
C GLY A 178 13.75 25.57 -10.61
N GLY A 179 14.97 25.30 -10.15
CA GLY A 179 15.33 24.08 -9.43
C GLY A 179 14.85 24.04 -7.99
N LEU A 180 14.91 22.85 -7.39
CA LEU A 180 14.46 22.62 -6.02
C LEU A 180 15.20 23.51 -4.99
N PHE A 181 16.52 23.69 -5.14
CA PHE A 181 17.29 24.49 -4.19
C PHE A 181 16.94 25.97 -4.23
N GLU A 182 16.69 26.54 -5.41
CA GLU A 182 16.23 27.92 -5.54
C GLU A 182 14.87 28.10 -4.86
N TYR A 183 13.97 27.13 -5.03
CA TYR A 183 12.67 27.15 -4.37
C TYR A 183 12.79 27.09 -2.84
N ILE A 184 13.67 26.22 -2.31
CA ILE A 184 13.95 26.14 -0.87
C ILE A 184 14.46 27.49 -0.35
N GLU A 185 15.45 28.09 -1.01
CA GLU A 185 15.98 29.39 -0.61
C GLU A 185 14.90 30.48 -0.57
N ARG A 186 14.00 30.49 -1.56
CA ARG A 186 12.89 31.45 -1.63
C ARG A 186 11.92 31.23 -0.48
N ARG A 187 11.47 30.00 -0.24
CA ARG A 187 10.52 29.68 0.84
C ARG A 187 11.08 30.00 2.22
N LEU A 188 12.35 29.68 2.48
CA LEU A 188 12.98 30.02 3.76
C LEU A 188 13.06 31.54 3.97
N LYS A 189 13.37 32.33 2.93
CA LYS A 189 13.39 33.80 3.03
C LYS A 189 11.98 34.40 3.24
N GLU A 190 10.95 33.78 2.68
CA GLU A 190 9.56 34.26 2.79
C GLU A 190 8.91 33.89 4.13
N ASN A 191 9.13 32.65 4.59
CA ASN A 191 8.35 32.03 5.67
C ASN A 191 9.17 31.58 6.87
N ASN A 192 10.50 31.67 6.83
CA ASN A 192 11.46 31.17 7.84
C ASN A 192 11.41 29.65 8.11
N HIS A 193 10.55 28.90 7.43
CA HIS A 193 10.48 27.45 7.54
C HIS A 193 9.90 26.83 6.26
N MET A 194 10.06 25.52 6.11
CA MET A 194 9.54 24.76 4.98
C MET A 194 9.24 23.30 5.36
N VAL A 195 8.18 22.72 4.83
CA VAL A 195 7.85 21.30 4.92
C VAL A 195 7.94 20.66 3.54
N ILE A 196 8.75 19.61 3.43
CA ILE A 196 8.97 18.84 2.21
C ILE A 196 8.48 17.41 2.45
N VAL A 197 7.59 16.94 1.58
CA VAL A 197 7.16 15.56 1.50
C VAL A 197 7.81 14.91 0.28
N VAL A 198 8.45 13.76 0.46
CA VAL A 198 9.09 13.01 -0.62
C VAL A 198 8.63 11.56 -0.58
N ALA A 199 8.09 11.04 -1.68
CA ALA A 199 7.85 9.60 -1.78
C ALA A 199 9.18 8.86 -2.02
N GLU A 200 9.33 7.66 -1.46
CA GLU A 200 10.58 6.89 -1.54
C GLU A 200 11.08 6.65 -2.99
N GLY A 201 10.17 6.53 -3.96
CA GLY A 201 10.51 6.34 -5.37
C GLY A 201 10.92 7.62 -6.12
N ALA A 202 10.79 8.80 -5.51
CA ALA A 202 11.11 10.06 -6.18
C ALA A 202 12.63 10.24 -6.35
N GLY A 203 13.07 10.76 -7.49
CA GLY A 203 14.46 11.18 -7.72
C GLY A 203 15.50 10.05 -7.75
N GLN A 204 15.10 8.78 -7.87
CA GLN A 204 16.02 7.63 -7.85
C GLN A 204 17.09 7.69 -8.94
N ASP A 205 16.74 8.26 -10.10
CA ASP A 205 17.62 8.56 -11.23
C ASP A 205 18.65 9.67 -10.93
N LEU A 206 18.31 10.65 -10.08
CA LEU A 206 19.27 11.65 -9.57
C LEU A 206 20.26 11.00 -8.60
N ILE A 207 19.77 10.13 -7.71
CA ILE A 207 20.62 9.44 -6.74
C ILE A 207 21.60 8.53 -7.47
N ALA A 208 21.13 7.76 -8.45
CA ALA A 208 21.97 6.85 -9.25
C ALA A 208 23.10 7.56 -10.01
N LYS A 209 22.89 8.81 -10.45
CA LYS A 209 23.96 9.62 -11.07
C LYS A 209 25.01 10.07 -10.04
N SER A 210 24.62 10.21 -8.79
CA SER A 210 25.48 10.74 -7.71
C SER A 210 26.20 9.67 -6.90
N ILE A 211 25.68 8.45 -6.85
CA ILE A 211 26.25 7.32 -6.10
C ILE A 211 26.33 6.12 -7.05
N PRO A 212 27.53 5.63 -7.40
CA PRO A 212 27.68 4.37 -8.14
C PRO A 212 27.31 3.22 -7.20
N VAL A 213 26.09 2.69 -7.29
CA VAL A 213 25.66 1.52 -6.51
C VAL A 213 25.30 0.38 -7.44
N ALA A 214 25.68 -0.84 -7.04
CA ALA A 214 25.28 -2.08 -7.69
C ALA A 214 23.74 -2.22 -7.66
N ASP A 215 23.15 -2.67 -8.78
CA ASP A 215 21.73 -3.01 -8.88
C ASP A 215 21.39 -4.21 -7.99
N GLN A 216 21.24 -3.97 -6.68
CA GLN A 216 20.83 -5.00 -5.73
C GLN A 216 19.33 -5.23 -5.85
N LEU A 217 18.94 -6.51 -5.91
CA LEU A 217 17.55 -6.94 -5.95
C LEU A 217 17.14 -7.51 -4.59
N ASP A 218 15.88 -7.31 -4.21
CA ASP A 218 15.28 -7.99 -3.06
C ASP A 218 14.99 -9.48 -3.37
N ALA A 219 14.60 -10.25 -2.35
CA ALA A 219 14.27 -11.68 -2.51
C ALA A 219 13.09 -11.96 -3.47
N SER A 220 12.27 -10.94 -3.76
CA SER A 220 11.16 -10.99 -4.72
C SER A 220 11.58 -10.51 -6.13
N GLY A 221 12.84 -10.13 -6.33
CA GLY A 221 13.39 -9.66 -7.60
C GLY A 221 13.19 -8.16 -7.89
N ASN A 222 12.76 -7.35 -6.92
CA ASN A 222 12.60 -5.91 -7.11
C ASN A 222 13.89 -5.15 -6.82
N LYS A 223 14.20 -4.11 -7.60
CA LYS A 223 15.36 -3.24 -7.37
C LYS A 223 15.26 -2.49 -6.05
N LEU A 224 16.23 -2.66 -5.16
CA LEU A 224 16.31 -1.92 -3.90
C LEU A 224 16.48 -0.42 -4.20
N LEU A 225 15.62 0.39 -3.58
CA LEU A 225 15.68 1.84 -3.70
C LEU A 225 16.75 2.40 -2.76
N LEU A 226 17.36 3.50 -3.16
CA LEU A 226 18.24 4.26 -2.29
C LEU A 226 17.39 5.21 -1.44
N ASP A 227 17.82 5.48 -0.20
CA ASP A 227 17.10 6.38 0.70
C ASP A 227 17.18 7.83 0.20
N VAL A 228 16.14 8.25 -0.53
CA VAL A 228 15.99 9.62 -1.05
C VAL A 228 15.89 10.64 0.08
N GLY A 229 15.32 10.28 1.24
CA GLY A 229 15.15 11.20 2.36
C GLY A 229 16.49 11.59 2.95
N LEU A 230 17.34 10.60 3.23
CA LEU A 230 18.69 10.85 3.73
C LEU A 230 19.57 11.54 2.67
N TRP A 231 19.49 11.11 1.42
CA TRP A 231 20.22 11.75 0.31
C TRP A 231 19.86 13.22 0.16
N LEU A 232 18.56 13.54 0.12
CA LEU A 232 18.07 14.90 -0.04
C LEU A 232 18.45 15.77 1.16
N THR A 233 18.42 15.22 2.38
CA THR A 233 18.89 15.90 3.59
C THR A 233 20.34 16.35 3.45
N HIS A 234 21.24 15.48 2.99
CA HIS A 234 22.65 15.84 2.78
C HIS A 234 22.81 16.91 1.70
N LYS A 235 22.11 16.74 0.57
CA LYS A 235 22.17 17.67 -0.56
C LYS A 235 21.70 19.09 -0.19
N ILE A 236 20.61 19.19 0.57
CA ILE A 236 20.11 20.48 1.06
C ILE A 236 21.11 21.12 2.05
N LYS A 237 21.67 20.35 2.99
CA LYS A 237 22.68 20.85 3.93
C LYS A 237 23.91 21.39 3.21
N ASP A 238 24.43 20.66 2.22
CA ASP A 238 25.59 21.08 1.44
C ASP A 238 25.33 22.38 0.67
N HIS A 239 24.15 22.49 0.05
CA HIS A 239 23.72 23.70 -0.66
C HIS A 239 23.64 24.92 0.27
N CYS A 240 22.93 24.81 1.39
CA CYS A 240 22.80 25.90 2.36
C CYS A 240 24.16 26.33 2.96
N LYS A 241 25.04 25.36 3.23
CA LYS A 241 26.41 25.63 3.70
C LYS A 241 27.23 26.41 2.67
N SER A 242 27.12 26.06 1.38
CA SER A 242 27.81 26.77 0.30
C SER A 242 27.37 28.24 0.19
N LYS A 243 26.11 28.53 0.53
CA LYS A 243 25.50 29.87 0.53
C LYS A 243 25.66 30.63 1.85
N LYS A 244 26.29 30.02 2.86
CA LYS A 244 26.39 30.56 4.24
C LYS A 244 25.02 30.88 4.86
N MET A 245 24.02 30.07 4.55
CA MET A 245 22.68 30.17 5.14
C MET A 245 22.60 29.20 6.33
N GLU A 246 22.32 29.74 7.52
CA GLU A 246 22.02 28.90 8.69
C GLU A 246 20.62 28.30 8.52
N MET A 247 20.49 26.99 8.79
CA MET A 247 19.28 26.22 8.57
C MET A 247 19.31 24.97 9.45
N THR A 248 18.16 24.62 10.02
CA THR A 248 17.96 23.35 10.74
C THR A 248 17.09 22.45 9.89
N ILE A 249 17.47 21.18 9.71
CA ILE A 249 16.64 20.20 9.00
C ILE A 249 16.35 18.99 9.90
N LYS A 250 15.08 18.61 9.98
CA LYS A 250 14.58 17.43 10.68
C LYS A 250 14.03 16.44 9.66
N TYR A 251 14.61 15.26 9.63
CA TYR A 251 14.18 14.17 8.76
C TYR A 251 13.30 13.21 9.55
N ILE A 252 12.12 12.89 9.02
CA ILE A 252 11.16 11.95 9.59
C ILE A 252 10.89 10.84 8.58
N ASP A 253 11.10 9.60 9.02
CA ASP A 253 10.71 8.39 8.31
C ASP A 253 9.66 7.61 9.12
N PRO A 254 8.35 7.83 8.87
CA PRO A 254 7.27 7.14 9.56
C PRO A 254 6.91 5.79 8.90
N THR A 255 7.71 5.24 7.98
CA THR A 255 7.35 4.08 7.15
C THR A 255 6.73 2.91 7.94
N TYR A 256 7.33 2.51 9.06
CA TYR A 256 6.80 1.42 9.89
C TYR A 256 5.56 1.83 10.70
N MET A 257 5.48 3.09 11.12
CA MET A 257 4.31 3.63 11.82
C MET A 257 3.08 3.70 10.91
N ILE A 258 3.28 3.86 9.61
CA ILE A 258 2.19 3.89 8.62
C ILE A 258 1.60 2.48 8.40
N ARG A 259 2.45 1.46 8.20
CA ARG A 259 1.98 0.13 7.77
C ARG A 259 1.66 -0.85 8.89
N ALA A 260 2.16 -0.62 10.10
CA ALA A 260 2.05 -1.58 11.20
C ALA A 260 0.86 -1.33 12.14
N ILE A 261 0.08 -0.28 11.90
CA ILE A 261 -1.02 0.12 12.78
C ILE A 261 -2.35 -0.55 12.42
N PRO A 262 -3.32 -0.58 13.35
CA PRO A 262 -4.68 -1.01 13.05
C PRO A 262 -5.33 -0.07 12.02
N SER A 263 -6.17 -0.63 11.13
CA SER A 263 -6.93 0.16 10.16
C SER A 263 -7.94 1.10 10.81
N ASN A 264 -8.13 2.27 10.20
CA ASN A 264 -9.19 3.20 10.59
C ASN A 264 -10.59 2.66 10.25
N ALA A 265 -11.64 3.39 10.65
CA ALA A 265 -13.02 2.93 10.45
C ALA A 265 -13.40 2.73 8.97
N SER A 266 -12.92 3.60 8.08
CA SER A 266 -13.18 3.52 6.64
C SER A 266 -12.59 2.23 6.04
N ASP A 267 -11.31 1.99 6.31
CA ASP A 267 -10.63 0.78 5.85
C ASP A 267 -11.19 -0.50 6.50
N ASN A 268 -11.61 -0.46 7.78
CA ASN A 268 -12.25 -1.60 8.44
C ASN A 268 -13.56 -2.02 7.74
N VAL A 269 -14.41 -1.04 7.41
CA VAL A 269 -15.65 -1.31 6.65
C VAL A 269 -15.29 -1.85 5.27
N TYR A 270 -14.32 -1.25 4.60
CA TYR A 270 -13.90 -1.69 3.27
C TYR A 270 -13.37 -3.14 3.28
N CYS A 271 -12.45 -3.47 4.18
CA CYS A 271 -11.92 -4.82 4.38
C CYS A 271 -13.03 -5.84 4.62
N THR A 272 -14.02 -5.51 5.46
CA THR A 272 -15.15 -6.39 5.77
C THR A 272 -15.98 -6.68 4.51
N LEU A 273 -16.35 -5.65 3.76
CA LEU A 273 -17.17 -5.78 2.56
C LEU A 273 -16.41 -6.49 1.42
N LEU A 274 -15.11 -6.22 1.30
CA LEU A 274 -14.22 -6.86 0.34
C LEU A 274 -14.10 -8.35 0.62
N ALA A 275 -13.88 -8.73 1.90
CA ALA A 275 -13.82 -10.11 2.34
C ALA A 275 -15.13 -10.86 2.09
N HIS A 276 -16.28 -10.26 2.42
CA HIS A 276 -17.59 -10.86 2.11
C HIS A 276 -17.76 -11.08 0.60
N SER A 277 -17.41 -10.08 -0.22
CA SER A 277 -17.51 -10.18 -1.67
C SER A 277 -16.63 -11.29 -2.23
N ALA A 278 -15.40 -11.45 -1.73
CA ALA A 278 -14.50 -12.55 -2.08
C ALA A 278 -15.11 -13.91 -1.72
N ILE A 279 -15.64 -14.05 -0.50
CA ILE A 279 -16.25 -15.30 -0.03
C ILE A 279 -17.47 -15.66 -0.87
N HIS A 280 -18.37 -14.72 -1.13
CA HIS A 280 -19.56 -14.96 -1.94
C HIS A 280 -19.21 -15.43 -3.36
N GLY A 281 -18.21 -14.80 -3.99
CA GLY A 281 -17.80 -15.17 -5.34
C GLY A 281 -17.14 -16.55 -5.38
N ALA A 282 -16.28 -16.87 -4.41
CA ALA A 282 -15.63 -18.17 -4.33
C ALA A 282 -16.65 -19.29 -4.04
N MET A 283 -17.60 -19.06 -3.13
CA MET A 283 -18.71 -19.98 -2.85
C MET A 283 -19.63 -20.21 -4.07
N ALA A 284 -19.76 -19.20 -4.94
CA ALA A 284 -20.48 -19.33 -6.22
C ALA A 284 -19.67 -20.08 -7.29
N GLY A 285 -18.41 -20.46 -7.01
CA GLY A 285 -17.54 -21.21 -7.91
C GLY A 285 -16.69 -20.35 -8.85
N TYR A 286 -16.65 -19.04 -8.65
CA TYR A 286 -15.79 -18.16 -9.45
C TYR A 286 -14.34 -18.18 -8.96
N SER A 287 -13.40 -17.95 -9.87
CA SER A 287 -12.00 -17.60 -9.55
C SER A 287 -11.66 -16.25 -10.15
N PHE A 288 -11.22 -15.31 -9.33
CA PHE A 288 -11.15 -13.88 -9.65
C PHE A 288 -10.26 -13.13 -8.67
N THR A 289 -9.92 -11.90 -9.02
CA THR A 289 -9.44 -10.89 -8.05
C THR A 289 -10.60 -9.98 -7.67
N VAL A 290 -10.77 -9.67 -6.39
CA VAL A 290 -11.82 -8.77 -5.91
C VAL A 290 -11.30 -7.34 -5.78
N GLY A 291 -12.14 -6.34 -6.08
CA GLY A 291 -11.81 -4.93 -5.87
C GLY A 291 -13.01 -4.02 -6.06
N MET A 292 -12.91 -2.77 -5.59
CA MET A 292 -13.92 -1.75 -5.82
C MET A 292 -13.69 -1.08 -7.18
N VAL A 293 -14.73 -1.02 -8.03
CA VAL A 293 -14.71 -0.38 -9.34
C VAL A 293 -15.94 0.50 -9.48
N ASN A 294 -15.74 1.80 -9.68
CA ASN A 294 -16.79 2.82 -9.69
C ASN A 294 -17.76 2.70 -8.50
N GLY A 295 -17.21 2.53 -7.29
CA GLY A 295 -17.96 2.42 -6.04
C GLY A 295 -18.71 1.10 -5.83
N ARG A 296 -18.44 0.07 -6.64
CA ARG A 296 -19.06 -1.26 -6.50
C ARG A 296 -18.01 -2.36 -6.41
N HIS A 297 -18.25 -3.37 -5.58
CA HIS A 297 -17.40 -4.56 -5.55
C HIS A 297 -17.56 -5.34 -6.85
N ALA A 298 -16.45 -5.59 -7.52
CA ALA A 298 -16.40 -6.29 -8.80
C ALA A 298 -15.46 -7.49 -8.73
N TYR A 299 -15.76 -8.49 -9.56
CA TYR A 299 -14.90 -9.65 -9.80
C TYR A 299 -14.09 -9.39 -11.07
N ILE A 300 -12.80 -9.23 -10.90
CA ILE A 300 -11.87 -8.78 -11.92
C ILE A 300 -11.02 -9.99 -12.36
N PRO A 301 -10.85 -10.22 -13.67
CA PRO A 301 -9.94 -11.26 -14.15
C PRO A 301 -8.50 -10.99 -13.69
N PHE A 302 -7.80 -12.02 -13.19
CA PHE A 302 -6.43 -11.89 -12.66
C PHE A 302 -5.47 -11.11 -13.59
N HIS A 303 -5.50 -11.41 -14.89
CA HIS A 303 -4.62 -10.80 -15.89
C HIS A 303 -4.83 -9.28 -16.08
N ARG A 304 -5.97 -8.73 -15.64
CA ARG A 304 -6.25 -7.28 -15.71
C ARG A 304 -5.63 -6.52 -14.55
N VAL A 305 -5.52 -7.16 -13.39
CA VAL A 305 -4.96 -6.55 -12.18
C VAL A 305 -3.44 -6.47 -12.27
N THR A 306 -2.81 -7.45 -12.92
CA THR A 306 -1.35 -7.56 -13.04
C THR A 306 -0.77 -6.94 -14.31
N SER A 307 -1.62 -6.41 -15.22
CA SER A 307 -1.16 -5.90 -16.52
C SER A 307 -0.49 -4.53 -16.44
N THR A 308 -0.96 -3.68 -15.54
CA THR A 308 -0.59 -2.26 -15.46
C THR A 308 -0.66 -1.80 -14.02
N ARG A 309 0.02 -0.70 -13.70
CA ARG A 309 -0.09 -0.03 -12.40
C ARG A 309 -0.70 1.35 -12.56
N ASN A 310 -1.51 1.75 -11.59
CA ASN A 310 -2.00 3.11 -11.50
C ASN A 310 -0.85 4.02 -11.07
N LYS A 311 -0.81 5.21 -11.65
CA LYS A 311 0.15 6.27 -11.35
C LYS A 311 -0.59 7.59 -11.21
N VAL A 312 -0.04 8.49 -10.42
CA VAL A 312 -0.50 9.88 -10.36
C VAL A 312 -0.34 10.50 -11.74
N LYS A 313 -1.45 10.95 -12.31
CA LYS A 313 -1.42 11.71 -13.56
C LYS A 313 -1.12 13.16 -13.23
N ILE A 314 0.11 13.60 -13.50
CA ILE A 314 0.55 14.99 -13.24
C ILE A 314 -0.19 16.03 -14.09
N THR A 315 -0.90 15.61 -15.15
CA THR A 315 -1.76 16.48 -15.97
C THR A 315 -3.18 16.62 -15.40
N ASP A 316 -3.56 15.81 -14.40
CA ASP A 316 -4.93 15.76 -13.89
C ASP A 316 -5.19 16.81 -12.80
N ARG A 317 -6.47 17.06 -12.56
CA ARG A 317 -6.98 18.08 -11.63
C ARG A 317 -6.50 17.87 -10.20
N MET A 318 -6.27 16.64 -9.77
CA MET A 318 -5.78 16.34 -8.42
C MET A 318 -4.36 16.88 -8.21
N TRP A 319 -3.45 16.64 -9.17
CA TRP A 319 -2.10 17.19 -9.09
C TRP A 319 -2.09 18.72 -9.23
N ALA A 320 -2.91 19.28 -10.13
CA ALA A 320 -3.06 20.73 -10.26
C ALA A 320 -3.56 21.39 -8.96
N ARG A 321 -4.49 20.74 -8.23
CA ARG A 321 -4.93 21.20 -6.90
C ARG A 321 -3.81 21.15 -5.88
N LEU A 322 -2.98 20.12 -5.92
CA LEU A 322 -1.81 20.03 -5.04
C LEU A 322 -0.86 21.20 -5.29
N LEU A 323 -0.46 21.44 -6.55
CA LEU A 323 0.44 22.54 -6.90
C LEU A 323 -0.13 23.90 -6.49
N SER A 324 -1.44 24.10 -6.65
CA SER A 324 -2.12 25.31 -6.21
C SER A 324 -2.22 25.43 -4.68
N SER A 325 -2.23 24.33 -3.94
CA SER A 325 -2.30 24.32 -2.49
C SER A 325 -0.93 24.58 -1.86
N THR A 326 0.13 24.00 -2.43
CA THR A 326 1.50 24.16 -1.92
C THR A 326 2.20 25.43 -2.46
N ASN A 327 1.66 26.02 -3.53
CA ASN A 327 2.31 27.06 -4.34
C ASN A 327 3.69 26.66 -4.89
N GLN A 328 3.99 25.35 -4.93
CA GLN A 328 5.24 24.86 -5.49
C GLN A 328 5.26 25.04 -7.02
N PRO A 329 6.41 25.39 -7.62
CA PRO A 329 6.55 25.39 -9.06
C PRO A 329 6.51 23.95 -9.60
N SER A 330 6.29 23.83 -10.91
CA SER A 330 6.64 22.60 -11.61
C SER A 330 8.15 22.57 -11.81
N PHE A 331 8.81 21.53 -11.31
CA PHE A 331 10.26 21.32 -11.48
C PHE A 331 10.60 20.59 -12.79
N LEU A 332 9.66 20.53 -13.73
CA LEU A 332 9.87 19.88 -15.02
C LEU A 332 10.79 20.74 -15.91
N SER A 333 11.79 20.11 -16.52
CA SER A 333 12.52 20.72 -17.63
C SER A 333 11.66 20.79 -18.90
N LYS A 334 12.11 21.52 -19.93
CA LYS A 334 11.40 21.59 -21.21
C LYS A 334 11.35 20.21 -21.88
N GLU A 335 12.42 19.44 -21.71
CA GLU A 335 12.57 18.07 -22.18
C GLU A 335 11.56 17.14 -21.49
N ASP A 336 11.43 17.22 -20.16
CA ASP A 336 10.48 16.40 -19.39
C ASP A 336 9.02 16.66 -19.80
N ILE A 337 8.67 17.93 -20.07
CA ILE A 337 7.33 18.30 -20.55
C ILE A 337 7.04 17.67 -21.92
N MET A 338 8.04 17.59 -22.80
CA MET A 338 7.89 16.95 -24.11
C MET A 338 7.73 15.44 -23.99
N GLU A 339 8.55 14.79 -23.16
CA GLU A 339 8.51 13.34 -22.94
C GLU A 339 7.18 12.90 -22.29
N ALA A 340 6.71 13.62 -21.27
CA ALA A 340 5.44 13.34 -20.61
C ALA A 340 4.24 13.40 -21.58
N ARG A 341 4.23 14.39 -22.49
CA ARG A 341 3.19 14.53 -23.53
C ARG A 341 3.23 13.40 -24.55
N GLU A 342 4.42 12.91 -24.88
CA GLU A 342 4.59 11.78 -25.80
C GLU A 342 4.13 10.47 -25.16
N ALA A 343 4.48 10.24 -23.89
CA ALA A 343 4.02 9.08 -23.11
C ALA A 343 2.48 9.05 -22.98
N GLU A 344 1.85 10.19 -22.70
CA GLU A 344 0.38 10.30 -22.62
C GLU A 344 -0.29 10.00 -23.98
N ARG A 345 0.30 10.46 -25.09
CA ARG A 345 -0.18 10.14 -26.44
C ARG A 345 -0.08 8.65 -26.74
N LEU A 346 0.99 7.99 -26.32
CA LEU A 346 1.15 6.55 -26.48
C LEU A 346 0.13 5.77 -25.64
N ALA A 347 -0.07 6.16 -24.38
CA ALA A 347 -0.99 5.51 -23.45
C ALA A 347 -2.45 5.60 -23.89
N ASN A 348 -2.83 6.68 -24.59
CA ASN A 348 -4.19 6.88 -25.11
C ASN A 348 -4.45 6.24 -26.48
N ARG A 349 -3.47 5.56 -27.10
CA ARG A 349 -3.71 4.76 -28.30
C ARG A 349 -4.34 3.42 -27.92
N LEU A 350 -5.61 3.23 -28.25
CA LEU A 350 -6.23 1.91 -28.27
C LEU A 350 -5.45 0.98 -29.20
N PRO A 351 -5.22 -0.30 -28.85
CA PRO A 351 -4.65 -1.25 -29.79
C PRO A 351 -5.63 -1.43 -30.96
N VAL A 352 -5.22 -0.97 -32.14
CA VAL A 352 -5.92 -1.25 -33.39
C VAL A 352 -5.86 -2.76 -33.61
N PRO A 353 -6.97 -3.47 -33.81
CA PRO A 353 -6.91 -4.88 -34.16
C PRO A 353 -6.16 -4.99 -35.49
N ALA A 354 -5.10 -5.80 -35.52
CA ALA A 354 -4.37 -6.10 -36.73
C ALA A 354 -5.37 -6.67 -37.76
N SER A 355 -5.73 -5.85 -38.74
CA SER A 355 -6.53 -6.29 -39.87
C SER A 355 -5.71 -7.29 -40.65
N SER A 356 -6.21 -8.52 -40.69
CA SER A 356 -5.76 -9.59 -41.56
C SER A 356 -5.67 -9.11 -43.01
N SER A 357 -4.46 -9.03 -43.54
CA SER A 357 -4.24 -8.96 -44.98
C SER A 357 -3.32 -10.11 -45.39
N GLU A 358 -3.90 -11.24 -45.78
CA GLU A 358 -3.28 -12.13 -46.75
C GLU A 358 -4.32 -13.01 -47.48
N HIS A 359 -4.19 -13.02 -48.81
CA HIS A 359 -4.97 -13.72 -49.85
C HIS A 359 -6.37 -13.12 -50.16
N THR A 360 -6.74 -12.75 -51.39
CA THR A 360 -6.40 -13.40 -52.67
C THR A 360 -6.74 -12.49 -53.88
N LYS A 361 -5.92 -12.64 -54.93
CA LYS A 361 -6.21 -12.52 -56.37
C LYS A 361 -6.57 -11.14 -56.99
N LYS A 362 -5.58 -10.68 -57.77
CA LYS A 362 -5.69 -9.93 -59.03
C LYS A 362 -6.97 -10.27 -59.82
N HIS A 363 -7.73 -9.25 -60.20
CA HIS A 363 -8.19 -9.08 -61.58
C HIS A 363 -8.35 -7.60 -61.89
N SER A 364 -7.75 -7.22 -63.02
CA SER A 364 -7.71 -5.89 -63.61
C SER A 364 -9.00 -5.55 -64.36
N ALA A 365 -9.41 -4.28 -64.21
CA ALA A 365 -9.98 -3.37 -65.20
C ALA A 365 -11.07 -3.85 -66.20
N SER A 366 -12.23 -3.20 -66.17
CA SER A 366 -12.82 -2.44 -67.31
C SER A 366 -14.24 -1.93 -66.94
N VAL A 367 -14.52 -0.63 -67.03
CA VAL A 367 -15.20 0.13 -68.13
C VAL A 367 -16.72 0.27 -67.90
N LEU A 368 -17.24 1.49 -68.19
CA LEU A 368 -18.65 1.97 -68.30
C LEU A 368 -19.31 2.46 -67.00
N SER A 369 -19.54 3.77 -66.77
CA SER A 369 -20.37 4.78 -67.45
C SER A 369 -21.86 4.74 -67.05
N ASN A 370 -22.31 5.89 -66.51
CA ASN A 370 -23.67 6.46 -66.47
C ASN A 370 -24.82 5.62 -65.89
N ALA A 371 -25.51 6.15 -64.88
CA ALA A 371 -26.86 6.69 -65.07
C ALA A 371 -27.45 7.25 -63.76
N SER A 372 -28.21 8.31 -63.95
CA SER A 372 -29.03 9.08 -63.03
C SER A 372 -30.22 8.28 -62.47
N GLY A 373 -30.78 8.71 -61.34
CA GLY A 373 -32.14 8.33 -60.93
C GLY A 373 -32.48 8.67 -59.48
N ASP A 374 -33.11 9.84 -59.28
CA ASP A 374 -34.31 10.15 -58.47
C ASP A 374 -34.54 9.42 -57.12
N VAL A 375 -34.55 10.14 -55.99
CA VAL A 375 -35.70 10.83 -55.35
C VAL A 375 -36.68 9.87 -54.66
N GLN A 376 -36.65 9.84 -53.31
CA GLN A 376 -37.80 10.07 -52.40
C GLN A 376 -37.58 9.50 -51.00
N GLY A 377 -38.03 10.25 -49.99
CA GLY A 377 -38.64 9.66 -48.79
C GLY A 377 -37.83 9.76 -47.50
N ALA A 378 -37.76 10.96 -46.91
CA ALA A 378 -37.76 11.04 -45.45
C ALA A 378 -39.15 10.66 -44.94
N PRO A 379 -39.23 10.01 -43.77
CA PRO A 379 -39.89 10.71 -42.68
C PRO A 379 -39.10 10.63 -41.37
N THR A 380 -38.98 11.80 -40.76
CA THR A 380 -38.72 11.99 -39.33
C THR A 380 -39.79 11.23 -38.52
N LEU A 381 -39.35 10.38 -37.59
CA LEU A 381 -40.21 9.86 -36.52
C LEU A 381 -39.66 10.27 -35.16
N THR A 382 -40.63 10.63 -34.33
CA THR A 382 -40.60 11.46 -33.13
C THR A 382 -40.17 10.71 -31.88
N LEU A 383 -39.63 11.48 -30.94
CA LEU A 383 -39.33 11.12 -29.55
C LEU A 383 -40.63 10.81 -28.79
N SER A 384 -41.08 9.57 -28.79
CA SER A 384 -42.01 9.06 -27.77
C SER A 384 -42.08 7.55 -27.83
N GLN A 385 -41.63 6.89 -26.76
CA GLN A 385 -41.85 5.50 -26.33
C GLN A 385 -40.53 4.82 -25.95
N LEU A 386 -40.08 5.04 -24.71
CA LEU A 386 -39.29 4.06 -23.96
C LEU A 386 -39.61 4.27 -22.48
N GLN A 387 -40.77 3.74 -22.07
CA GLN A 387 -41.12 3.58 -20.67
C GLN A 387 -41.88 2.26 -20.52
N GLN A 388 -41.13 1.19 -20.30
CA GLN A 388 -41.62 -0.02 -19.63
C GLN A 388 -40.51 -0.60 -18.73
N PRO A 389 -40.88 -1.17 -17.58
CA PRO A 389 -39.99 -1.44 -16.46
C PRO A 389 -39.15 -2.71 -16.63
N ALA A 390 -38.00 -2.73 -15.97
CA ALA A 390 -37.13 -3.90 -15.86
C ALA A 390 -37.89 -5.08 -15.22
N ALA A 391 -37.99 -6.19 -15.94
CA ALA A 391 -38.47 -7.44 -15.41
C ALA A 391 -37.48 -7.97 -14.35
N ALA A 392 -38.00 -8.24 -13.15
CA ALA A 392 -37.29 -8.94 -12.10
C ALA A 392 -36.94 -10.36 -12.59
N ILE A 393 -35.65 -10.66 -12.68
CA ILE A 393 -35.18 -12.04 -12.88
C ILE A 393 -35.22 -12.71 -11.51
N THR A 394 -36.28 -13.50 -11.28
CA THR A 394 -36.43 -14.38 -10.13
C THR A 394 -35.41 -15.51 -10.24
N VAL A 395 -34.47 -15.59 -9.30
CA VAL A 395 -33.53 -16.71 -9.19
C VAL A 395 -34.28 -17.93 -8.61
N PRO A 396 -34.27 -19.11 -9.24
CA PRO A 396 -34.91 -20.29 -8.68
C PRO A 396 -34.13 -20.80 -7.46
N ALA A 397 -34.85 -21.22 -6.42
CA ALA A 397 -34.29 -21.86 -5.24
C ALA A 397 -33.54 -23.16 -5.61
N PRO A 398 -32.42 -23.49 -4.93
CA PRO A 398 -31.67 -24.69 -5.25
C PRO A 398 -32.44 -25.95 -4.83
N PRO A 399 -32.32 -27.06 -5.58
CA PRO A 399 -32.90 -28.33 -5.19
C PRO A 399 -32.24 -28.86 -3.91
N SER A 400 -33.06 -29.29 -2.96
CA SER A 400 -32.62 -30.06 -1.81
C SER A 400 -32.00 -31.38 -2.26
N SER A 401 -30.91 -31.78 -1.60
CA SER A 401 -30.10 -33.00 -1.80
C SER A 401 -28.97 -32.89 -2.83
N ALA A 402 -27.85 -32.30 -2.39
CA ALA A 402 -26.52 -32.63 -2.89
C ALA A 402 -25.69 -33.11 -1.70
N THR A 403 -25.04 -34.26 -1.89
CA THR A 403 -24.13 -34.90 -0.95
C THR A 403 -23.06 -33.92 -0.47
N ALA A 404 -22.85 -33.86 0.86
CA ALA A 404 -21.90 -32.99 1.51
C ALA A 404 -20.46 -33.34 1.07
N GLY A 405 -19.94 -32.60 0.08
CA GLY A 405 -18.51 -32.52 -0.17
C GLY A 405 -17.86 -31.70 0.94
N THR A 406 -16.73 -32.17 1.45
CA THR A 406 -15.97 -31.51 2.51
C THR A 406 -15.48 -30.14 2.05
N ALA A 407 -15.80 -29.08 2.81
CA ALA A 407 -15.38 -27.71 2.51
C ALA A 407 -14.26 -27.23 3.44
N SER A 408 -13.04 -27.13 2.89
CA SER A 408 -11.86 -26.60 3.56
C SER A 408 -11.36 -25.34 2.85
N VAL A 409 -11.28 -24.26 3.62
CA VAL A 409 -10.88 -22.93 3.17
C VAL A 409 -9.45 -22.65 3.60
N THR A 410 -8.66 -22.02 2.74
CA THR A 410 -7.30 -21.60 3.07
C THR A 410 -7.08 -20.13 2.77
N VAL A 411 -6.51 -19.39 3.73
CA VAL A 411 -6.17 -17.96 3.61
C VAL A 411 -4.66 -17.79 3.67
N ILE A 412 -4.10 -16.96 2.77
CA ILE A 412 -2.67 -16.63 2.72
C ILE A 412 -2.53 -15.12 2.69
N ASP A 413 -1.53 -14.61 3.40
CA ASP A 413 -1.12 -13.21 3.40
C ASP A 413 0.38 -13.12 3.05
N SER A 414 0.74 -12.34 2.02
CA SER A 414 2.10 -12.19 1.50
C SER A 414 2.46 -10.72 1.28
N ASP A 415 3.72 -10.37 1.56
CA ASP A 415 4.22 -8.99 1.55
C ASP A 415 5.14 -8.74 0.35
N ASP A 416 4.93 -7.57 -0.26
CA ASP A 416 5.74 -7.03 -1.36
C ASP A 416 6.45 -5.70 -0.98
N ASP A 417 6.28 -5.16 0.24
CA ASP A 417 6.73 -3.80 0.66
C ASP A 417 8.03 -3.75 1.50
N CYS A 418 8.89 -2.76 1.22
CA CYS A 418 10.36 -2.74 1.43
C CYS A 418 10.81 -2.71 2.90
N ASP A 419 12.11 -2.98 3.06
CA ASP A 419 12.99 -2.79 4.23
C ASP A 419 12.94 -3.81 5.38
N ALA A 420 13.96 -4.68 5.34
CA ALA A 420 14.55 -5.30 6.52
C ALA A 420 16.07 -5.33 6.33
N THR A 421 16.76 -4.23 6.62
CA THR A 421 18.20 -4.29 6.92
C THR A 421 18.36 -4.59 8.40
N GLY A 422 18.27 -5.88 8.77
CA GLY A 422 18.79 -6.39 10.03
C GLY A 422 20.22 -6.89 9.84
N PRO A 423 21.14 -6.74 10.81
CA PRO A 423 22.49 -7.29 10.72
C PRO A 423 22.48 -8.84 10.75
N PRO A 424 23.53 -9.50 10.24
CA PRO A 424 23.51 -10.93 9.96
C PRO A 424 23.50 -11.81 11.23
N GLU A 425 22.82 -12.95 11.10
CA GLU A 425 22.68 -14.00 12.11
C GLU A 425 24.02 -14.54 12.62
N GLY A 426 24.10 -14.72 13.94
CA GLY A 426 24.97 -15.69 14.59
C GLY A 426 24.11 -16.63 15.45
N THR A 427 24.28 -17.93 15.28
CA THR A 427 23.71 -18.98 16.16
C THR A 427 24.79 -20.05 16.39
N PRO A 428 24.63 -20.98 17.36
CA PRO A 428 23.86 -20.92 18.61
C PRO A 428 24.66 -21.45 19.82
N GLU A 429 24.29 -21.10 21.06
CA GLU A 429 24.55 -21.98 22.21
C GLU A 429 23.30 -22.19 23.07
N ARG A 430 23.10 -23.47 23.41
CA ARG A 430 22.06 -24.02 24.27
C ARG A 430 22.22 -23.50 25.69
N GLU A 431 21.11 -23.19 26.36
CA GLU A 431 20.94 -23.62 27.75
C GLU A 431 19.46 -23.83 28.09
N THR A 432 19.16 -25.07 28.46
CA THR A 432 17.91 -25.54 29.05
C THR A 432 17.77 -25.04 30.48
N ARG A 433 16.58 -24.57 30.89
CA ARG A 433 16.10 -24.74 32.28
C ARG A 433 14.58 -24.66 32.37
N THR A 434 14.04 -25.78 32.85
CA THR A 434 12.68 -26.09 33.28
C THR A 434 12.27 -25.32 34.54
N TRP A 435 10.99 -24.94 34.65
CA TRP A 435 10.29 -24.85 35.94
C TRP A 435 8.83 -25.29 35.77
N GLN A 436 8.49 -26.40 36.44
CA GLN A 436 7.14 -26.90 36.69
C GLN A 436 6.63 -26.34 38.02
N GLU A 437 5.30 -26.16 38.05
CA GLU A 437 4.37 -26.36 39.18
C GLU A 437 4.35 -25.39 40.37
N ALA A 438 3.22 -24.71 40.52
CA ALA A 438 2.29 -24.95 41.63
C ALA A 438 0.88 -24.43 41.29
N GLU A 439 -0.09 -25.34 41.25
CA GLU A 439 -1.53 -25.10 41.45
C GLU A 439 -1.74 -24.56 42.90
N GLU A 440 -2.85 -23.99 43.38
CA GLU A 440 -4.22 -24.50 43.30
C GLU A 440 -5.19 -23.53 44.04
N THR A 441 -6.40 -23.33 43.50
CA THR A 441 -7.71 -22.99 44.16
C THR A 441 -7.84 -21.66 44.94
N ASP A 442 -9.00 -21.01 45.08
CA ASP A 442 -10.41 -21.41 44.98
C ASP A 442 -11.30 -20.21 44.59
N ARG A 443 -12.49 -20.53 44.07
CA ARG A 443 -13.59 -19.64 43.68
C ARG A 443 -14.35 -19.11 44.91
N THR A 444 -14.91 -17.91 44.83
CA THR A 444 -16.36 -17.64 44.71
C THR A 444 -16.77 -16.21 45.12
N ARG A 445 -17.70 -15.67 44.30
CA ARG A 445 -18.81 -14.73 44.57
C ARG A 445 -18.51 -13.39 45.29
N ASP A 446 -18.63 -12.25 44.59
CA ASP A 446 -19.87 -11.55 44.18
C ASP A 446 -20.52 -10.80 45.36
N GLU A 447 -20.34 -9.48 45.38
CA GLU A 447 -21.36 -8.46 45.70
C GLU A 447 -20.73 -7.05 45.76
N ARG A 448 -21.27 -6.13 44.94
CA ARG A 448 -21.12 -4.67 45.08
C ARG A 448 -22.31 -4.19 45.91
N PRO A 449 -22.19 -3.11 46.72
CA PRO A 449 -22.69 -1.84 46.20
C PRO A 449 -22.07 -0.53 46.76
N LYS A 450 -22.15 0.51 45.91
CA LYS A 450 -22.46 1.95 46.15
C LYS A 450 -21.46 2.87 46.93
N GLN A 451 -21.00 3.88 46.18
CA GLN A 451 -20.53 5.23 46.58
C GLN A 451 -21.66 6.06 47.28
N PRO A 452 -21.44 7.25 47.93
CA PRO A 452 -20.55 8.36 47.49
C PRO A 452 -19.92 9.26 48.58
N GLU A 453 -19.29 10.36 48.12
CA GLU A 453 -19.01 11.67 48.78
C GLU A 453 -17.53 12.05 49.03
N THR A 454 -17.03 12.99 48.20
CA THR A 454 -16.04 14.06 48.51
C THR A 454 -16.70 15.17 49.34
N PRO A 455 -16.02 16.10 50.06
CA PRO A 455 -14.72 16.73 49.74
C PRO A 455 -13.81 17.11 50.94
N GLU A 456 -12.56 17.52 50.70
CA GLU A 456 -11.98 18.81 51.17
C GLU A 456 -10.45 18.86 51.07
N ARG A 457 -9.97 20.05 50.68
CA ARG A 457 -8.57 20.49 50.67
C ARG A 457 -8.10 20.77 52.10
N MET A 458 -6.88 20.38 52.45
CA MET A 458 -6.07 21.16 53.40
C MET A 458 -4.56 20.96 53.17
N ALA A 459 -3.83 22.07 53.30
CA ALA A 459 -2.42 22.30 52.99
C ALA A 459 -1.46 21.73 54.06
N PRO A 460 -0.12 21.77 53.85
CA PRO A 460 0.84 20.85 54.48
C PRO A 460 1.36 21.33 55.85
N PRO A 461 1.96 20.44 56.67
CA PRO A 461 2.73 20.83 57.85
C PRO A 461 4.23 21.00 57.55
N PRO A 462 4.96 21.71 58.44
CA PRO A 462 6.21 22.41 58.13
C PRO A 462 7.47 21.59 58.42
N GLY A 463 8.60 22.07 57.88
CA GLY A 463 9.90 21.43 57.98
C GLY A 463 10.63 21.64 59.31
N ASN A 464 11.73 20.89 59.46
CA ASN A 464 12.96 21.38 60.06
C ASN A 464 14.17 20.63 59.51
N ALA A 465 15.24 21.40 59.37
CA ALA A 465 16.49 21.13 58.67
C ALA A 465 17.33 20.01 59.30
N LEU A 466 18.28 19.46 58.51
CA LEU A 466 19.68 19.22 58.90
C LEU A 466 20.52 18.81 57.67
N HIS A 467 21.44 19.71 57.31
CA HIS A 467 22.75 19.52 56.64
C HIS A 467 22.91 18.81 55.29
N ALA A 468 23.13 19.65 54.27
CA ALA A 468 24.23 19.62 53.30
C ALA A 468 25.26 18.47 53.44
N ARG A 469 25.30 17.61 52.42
CA ARG A 469 26.47 16.85 51.91
C ARG A 469 25.98 15.83 50.87
N ALA A 470 25.87 16.22 49.60
CA ALA A 470 25.64 15.26 48.51
C ALA A 470 25.99 15.78 47.10
N ASP A 471 26.80 16.84 46.95
CA ASP A 471 27.18 17.40 45.63
C ASP A 471 28.69 17.27 45.34
N GLU A 472 29.33 16.19 45.78
CA GLU A 472 30.79 16.01 45.59
C GLU A 472 31.18 14.56 45.22
N ALA A 473 30.29 13.83 44.54
CA ALA A 473 30.53 12.42 44.16
C ALA A 473 30.19 12.07 42.70
N ALA A 474 30.14 13.04 41.79
CA ALA A 474 29.85 12.80 40.36
C ALA A 474 30.89 13.36 39.38
N ALA A 475 32.04 13.84 39.85
CA ALA A 475 33.06 14.49 39.01
C ALA A 475 34.44 13.81 39.02
N GLN A 476 34.55 12.56 39.48
CA GLN A 476 35.83 11.84 39.54
C GLN A 476 35.71 10.38 39.06
N ALA A 477 35.19 10.18 37.85
CA ALA A 477 35.15 8.87 37.19
C ALA A 477 35.28 9.00 35.66
N ALA A 478 36.16 9.87 35.20
CA ALA A 478 36.54 9.99 33.79
C ALA A 478 38.00 10.45 33.67
N GLN A 479 38.92 9.61 34.13
CA GLN A 479 40.34 9.64 33.79
C GLN A 479 40.94 8.25 34.05
N ASP A 480 41.62 7.73 33.04
CA ASP A 480 42.57 6.60 33.05
C ASP A 480 42.02 5.17 33.06
N VAL A 481 41.68 4.63 31.89
CA VAL A 481 42.10 3.26 31.48
C VAL A 481 42.42 3.25 29.99
N ASP A 482 43.65 3.64 29.68
CA ASP A 482 44.36 3.35 28.44
C ASP A 482 45.66 2.65 28.89
N ALA A 483 45.60 1.33 29.11
CA ALA A 483 46.73 0.40 29.26
C ALA A 483 46.24 -0.99 29.74
N PHE A 484 45.94 -1.90 28.80
CA PHE A 484 46.45 -3.28 28.69
C PHE A 484 45.69 -4.07 27.63
#